data_AF-A0A377ZMX2-F1
#
_entry.id   AF-A0A377ZMX2-F1
#
_cell.length_a   1.000
_cell.length_b   1.000
_cell.length_c   1.000
_cell.angle_alpha   90.00
_cell.angle_beta   90.00
_cell.angle_gamma   90.00
#
_symmetry.space_group_name_H-M   'P 1'
#
loop_
_entity.id
_entity.type
_entity.pdbx_description
1 polymer ?
#
loop_
_entity_poly.entity_id
_entity_poly.type
_entity_poly.pdbx_seq_one_letter_code
_entity_poly.pdbx_strand_id
1 'polypeptide(L)'
;MVVAPSDEVLAEAKANPGMAALAQGQFQQASDGNAVMFIESVNGNRFHDVFLAQLRPKGNARPSVVVADSGELSQQKDGSQW
;
A
#
# COMPACT_ATOMS: atom_id res chain seq x y z
N MET A 1 16.78 -11.80 -16.12
CA MET A 1 17.02 -10.35 -16.24
C MET A 1 16.22 -9.68 -15.13
N VAL A 2 16.89 -9.25 -14.06
CA VAL A 2 16.24 -8.51 -12.96
C VAL A 2 16.35 -7.05 -13.33
N VAL A 3 15.21 -6.39 -13.57
CA VAL A 3 15.17 -4.94 -13.82
C VAL A 3 15.45 -4.26 -12.48
N ALA A 4 16.55 -3.49 -12.40
CA ALA A 4 16.81 -2.67 -11.23
C ALA A 4 15.79 -1.52 -11.20
N PRO A 5 15.23 -1.17 -10.03
CA PRO A 5 14.34 -0.02 -9.92
C PRO A 5 15.06 1.25 -10.35
N SER A 6 14.38 2.11 -11.10
CA SER A 6 14.92 3.38 -11.60
C SER A 6 15.33 4.33 -10.45
N ASP A 7 16.29 5.21 -10.71
CA ASP A 7 16.80 6.18 -9.71
C ASP A 7 15.70 7.05 -9.09
N GLU A 8 14.65 7.33 -9.85
CA GLU A 8 13.47 8.08 -9.42
C GLU A 8 12.66 7.31 -8.35
N VAL A 9 12.40 6.02 -8.60
CA VAL A 9 11.74 5.11 -7.64
C VAL A 9 12.56 4.97 -6.36
N LEU A 10 13.89 4.93 -6.47
CA LEU A 10 14.81 4.87 -5.34
C LEU A 10 14.86 6.17 -4.52
N ALA A 11 14.83 7.32 -5.18
CA ALA A 11 14.80 8.63 -4.51
C ALA A 11 13.48 8.84 -3.76
N GLU A 12 12.37 8.41 -4.35
CA GLU A 12 11.04 8.55 -3.78
C GLU A 12 10.78 7.56 -2.64
N ALA A 13 11.29 6.34 -2.78
CA ALA A 13 11.38 5.35 -1.70
C ALA A 13 12.20 5.86 -0.49
N LYS A 14 13.31 6.57 -0.74
CA LYS A 14 14.11 7.20 0.34
C LYS A 14 13.38 8.36 1.00
N ALA A 15 12.61 9.13 0.24
CA ALA A 15 11.81 10.24 0.76
C ALA A 15 10.60 9.76 1.58
N ASN A 16 10.09 8.55 1.29
CA ASN A 16 8.96 7.96 2.00
C ASN A 16 9.21 6.47 2.30
N PRO A 17 9.88 6.15 3.43
CA PRO A 17 10.27 4.77 3.76
C PRO A 17 9.11 3.78 3.85
N GLY A 18 7.89 4.25 4.17
CA GLY A 18 6.68 3.43 4.16
C GLY A 18 6.26 3.01 2.74
N MET A 19 6.52 3.84 1.74
CA MET A 19 6.26 3.56 0.32
C MET A 19 7.29 2.58 -0.26
N ALA A 20 8.55 2.70 0.16
CA ALA A 20 9.63 1.78 -0.21
C ALA A 20 9.34 0.32 0.19
N ALA A 21 8.54 0.14 1.24
CA ALA A 21 8.15 -1.18 1.75
C ALA A 21 6.98 -1.81 0.98
N LEU A 22 6.29 -1.05 0.11
CA LEU A 22 5.18 -1.57 -0.67
C LEU A 22 5.71 -2.41 -1.84
N ALA A 23 5.68 -3.72 -1.69
CA ALA A 23 5.99 -4.64 -2.78
C ALA A 23 4.85 -4.62 -3.81
N GLN A 24 5.00 -3.76 -4.82
CA GLN A 24 4.11 -3.62 -5.97
C GLN A 24 3.84 -4.97 -6.63
N GLY A 25 2.60 -5.17 -7.08
CA GLY A 25 2.18 -6.38 -7.77
C GLY A 25 2.20 -7.64 -6.90
N GLN A 26 2.31 -7.51 -5.57
CA GLN A 26 2.26 -8.62 -4.62
C GLN A 26 1.23 -8.35 -3.53
N PHE A 27 0.55 -9.41 -3.10
CA PHE A 27 -0.32 -9.33 -1.93
C PHE A 27 0.53 -9.20 -0.66
N GLN A 28 0.34 -8.11 0.07
CA GLN A 28 0.96 -7.85 1.36
C GLN A 28 -0.05 -8.09 2.48
N GLN A 29 0.31 -8.93 3.43
CA GLN A 29 -0.49 -9.10 4.64
C GLN A 29 -0.14 -7.99 5.64
N ALA A 30 -1.15 -7.40 6.26
CA ALA A 30 -0.94 -6.47 7.37
C ALA A 30 -0.19 -7.19 8.51
N SER A 31 0.59 -6.44 9.28
CA SER A 31 1.41 -6.99 10.38
C SER A 31 0.59 -7.69 11.46
N ASP A 32 -0.68 -7.31 11.63
CA ASP A 32 -1.62 -7.94 12.55
C ASP A 32 -2.34 -9.17 11.96
N GLY A 33 -2.05 -9.52 10.70
CA GLY A 33 -2.62 -10.66 9.98
C GLY A 33 -4.08 -10.51 9.56
N ASN A 34 -4.73 -9.39 9.86
CA ASN A 34 -6.19 -9.25 9.72
C ASN A 34 -6.61 -8.65 8.39
N ALA A 35 -5.67 -8.18 7.58
CA ALA A 35 -5.94 -7.64 6.25
C ALA A 35 -4.90 -8.08 5.23
N VAL A 36 -5.30 -8.06 3.97
CA VAL A 36 -4.44 -8.24 2.80
C VAL A 36 -4.65 -7.06 1.87
N MET A 37 -3.54 -6.49 1.40
CA MET A 37 -3.52 -5.38 0.47
C MET A 37 -2.74 -5.76 -0.80
N PHE A 38 -3.20 -5.26 -1.93
CA PHE A 38 -2.50 -5.32 -3.20
C PHE A 38 -2.56 -3.96 -3.88
N ILE A 39 -1.45 -3.55 -4.47
CA ILE A 39 -1.31 -2.33 -5.26
C ILE A 39 -0.58 -2.74 -6.53
N GLU A 40 -1.20 -2.52 -7.69
CA GLU A 40 -0.59 -2.89 -8.97
C GLU A 40 0.66 -2.04 -9.24
N SER A 41 0.55 -0.72 -9.11
CA SER A 41 1.66 0.19 -9.30
C SER A 41 1.59 1.42 -8.40
N VAL A 42 2.75 2.04 -8.20
CA VAL A 42 2.91 3.26 -7.41
C VAL A 42 3.71 4.26 -8.24
N ASN A 43 3.25 5.51 -8.24
CA ASN A 43 3.96 6.65 -8.78
C ASN A 43 3.97 7.78 -7.73
N GLY A 44 5.13 8.07 -7.15
CA GLY A 44 5.23 8.96 -5.99
C GLY A 44 4.36 8.52 -4.83
N ASN A 45 3.47 9.38 -4.36
CA ASN A 45 2.52 9.06 -3.30
C ASN A 45 1.20 8.47 -3.82
N ARG A 46 1.04 8.32 -5.14
CA ARG A 46 -0.21 7.84 -5.76
C ARG A 46 -0.12 6.36 -6.09
N PHE A 47 -1.22 5.67 -5.77
CA PHE A 47 -1.43 4.25 -6.02
C PHE A 47 -2.39 4.06 -7.18
N HIS A 48 -2.18 3.00 -7.94
CA HIS A 48 -3.06 2.57 -9.01
C HIS A 48 -3.49 1.13 -8.79
N ASP A 49 -4.78 0.88 -9.02
CA ASP A 49 -5.43 -0.43 -8.92
C ASP A 49 -5.18 -1.07 -7.55
N VAL A 50 -5.92 -0.55 -6.57
CA VAL A 50 -5.81 -0.89 -5.15
C VAL A 50 -6.90 -1.89 -4.77
N PHE A 51 -6.47 -2.97 -4.13
CA PHE A 51 -7.34 -3.95 -3.50
C PHE A 51 -6.99 -4.07 -2.02
N LEU A 52 -8.00 -4.00 -1.15
CA LEU A 52 -7.85 -4.22 0.29
C LEU A 52 -8.97 -5.14 0.78
N ALA A 53 -8.62 -6.22 1.44
CA ALA A 53 -9.57 -7.13 2.06
C ALA A 53 -9.27 -7.30 3.55
N GLN A 54 -10.30 -7.19 4.38
CA GLN A 54 -10.24 -7.63 5.77
C GLN A 54 -10.48 -9.14 5.79
N LEU A 55 -9.54 -9.90 6.33
CA LEU A 55 -9.60 -11.36 6.42
C LEU A 55 -10.42 -11.83 7.62
N ARG A 56 -10.36 -11.07 8.73
CA ARG A 56 -11.05 -11.42 9.97
C ARG A 56 -12.09 -10.37 10.34
N PRO A 57 -13.32 -10.78 10.68
CA PRO A 57 -14.31 -9.86 11.23
C PRO A 57 -13.83 -9.32 12.57
N LYS A 58 -13.97 -8.00 12.77
CA LYS A 58 -13.68 -7.33 14.04
C LYS A 58 -14.99 -7.15 14.81
N GLY A 59 -15.20 -7.94 15.85
CA GLY A 59 -16.46 -7.97 16.60
C GLY A 59 -17.61 -8.49 15.72
N ASN A 60 -18.71 -7.73 15.63
CA ASN A 60 -19.86 -8.07 14.78
C ASN A 60 -19.75 -7.49 13.35
N ALA A 61 -18.67 -6.78 13.03
CA ALA A 61 -18.48 -6.24 11.69
C ALA A 61 -18.19 -7.38 10.70
N ARG A 62 -18.90 -7.39 9.58
CA ARG A 62 -18.62 -8.33 8.49
C ARG A 62 -17.27 -7.96 7.86
N PRO A 63 -16.49 -8.95 7.39
CA PRO A 63 -15.34 -8.68 6.54
C PRO A 63 -15.73 -7.79 5.37
N SER A 64 -14.89 -6.82 5.04
CA SER A 64 -15.11 -5.90 3.93
C SER A 64 -14.00 -6.00 2.90
N VAL A 65 -14.35 -5.68 1.65
CA VAL A 65 -13.42 -5.57 0.54
C VAL A 65 -13.59 -4.18 -0.07
N VAL A 66 -12.48 -3.50 -0.30
CA VAL A 66 -12.39 -2.22 -0.99
C VAL A 66 -11.58 -2.43 -2.25
N VAL A 67 -12.10 -1.91 -3.36
CA VAL A 67 -11.42 -1.86 -4.66
C VAL A 67 -11.49 -0.41 -5.13
N ALA A 68 -10.36 0.13 -5.59
CA ALA A 68 -10.28 1.49 -6.10
C ALA A 68 -9.28 1.60 -7.24
N ASP A 69 -9.61 2.39 -8.25
CA ASP A 69 -8.72 2.66 -9.38
C ASP A 69 -7.46 3.44 -8.94
N SER A 70 -7.57 4.24 -7.88
CA SER A 70 -6.43 4.95 -7.30
C SER A 70 -6.58 5.25 -5.81
N GLY A 71 -5.43 5.49 -5.16
CA GLY A 71 -5.31 5.98 -3.80
C GLY A 71 -4.14 6.95 -3.68
N GLU A 72 -4.02 7.64 -2.55
CA GLU A 72 -2.91 8.57 -2.30
C GLU A 72 -2.48 8.48 -0.85
N LEU A 73 -1.18 8.34 -0.60
CA LEU A 73 -0.62 8.39 0.74
C LEU A 73 -0.41 9.85 1.15
N SER A 74 -1.18 10.30 2.13
CA SER A 74 -1.02 11.63 2.73
C SER A 74 -0.40 11.49 4.11
N GLN A 75 0.70 12.21 4.34
CA GLN A 75 1.36 12.28 5.64
C GLN A 75 0.91 13.54 6.36
N GLN A 76 0.17 13.35 7.45
CA GLN A 76 -0.31 14.44 8.27
C GLN A 76 0.85 14.99 9.13
N LYS A 77 0.75 16.26 9.54
CA LYS A 77 1.78 16.93 10.37
C LYS A 77 2.09 16.22 11.70
N ASP A 78 1.19 15.36 12.17
CA ASP A 78 1.36 14.55 13.38
C ASP A 78 2.10 13.22 13.13
N GLY A 79 2.52 12.95 11.89
CA GLY A 79 3.23 11.75 11.49
C GLY A 79 2.32 10.58 11.08
N SER A 80 0.99 10.73 11.21
CA SER A 80 0.03 9.73 10.73
C SER A 80 0.05 9.66 9.20
N GLN A 81 -0.12 8.45 8.66
CA GLN A 81 -0.22 8.19 7.22
C GLN A 81 -1.59 7.57 6.92
N TRP A 82 -2.25 8.05 5.87
CA TRP A 82 -3.56 7.56 5.39
C TRP A 82 -3.55 7.42 3.88
#